data_AF-A0A382Y7C1-F1
#
_entry.id   AF-A0A382Y7C1-F1
#
_cell.length_a   1.000
_cell.length_b   1.000
_cell.length_c   1.000
_cell.angle_alpha   90.00
_cell.angle_beta   90.00
_cell.angle_gamma   90.00
#
_symmetry.space_group_name_H-M   'P 1'
#
loop_
_entity.id
_entity.type
_entity.pdbx_description
1 polymer ?
#
loop_
_entity_poly.entity_id
_entity_poly.type
_entity_poly.pdbx_seq_one_letter_code
_entity_poly.pdbx_strand_id
1 'polypeptide(L)'
;VKKNIIISALSTLVISAGMATAQNQDERVKLLENQINALKAQLDQIKDGNAKPDWLSTVDKYQRGLKFNFYGEMKWINKEGADKFDPHRFVLIPSYKLSDRATFISEIEIEHGGVDDTDGGRFDGELEVEQFYIDYEVNDWATWRSLGISLIPVGTINQYHEPDLFYSVHRPVMYKYIVPSSWFEPGTGFHGDIPSVDGLSYNIYASSGLTSATGVSETDGGW
;
A
#
# COMPACT_ATOMS: atom_id res chain seq x y z
N VAL A 1 -6.49 -37.98 10.32
CA VAL A 1 -6.14 -37.67 8.91
C VAL A 1 -5.21 -36.47 8.92
N LYS A 2 -3.91 -36.67 8.67
CA LYS A 2 -2.92 -35.57 8.61
C LYS A 2 -3.14 -34.79 7.31
N LYS A 3 -3.49 -33.51 7.40
CA LYS A 3 -3.47 -32.58 6.25
C LYS A 3 -2.09 -31.96 6.20
N ASN A 4 -1.29 -32.34 5.19
CA ASN A 4 -0.03 -31.67 4.89
C ASN A 4 -0.36 -30.42 4.07
N ILE A 5 -0.05 -29.24 4.59
CA ILE A 5 -0.13 -27.98 3.87
C ILE A 5 1.16 -27.86 3.04
N ILE A 6 1.03 -27.91 1.72
CA ILE A 6 2.14 -27.65 0.80
C ILE A 6 2.11 -26.15 0.50
N ILE A 7 3.06 -25.40 1.07
CA ILE A 7 3.29 -23.99 0.72
C ILE A 7 4.15 -23.99 -0.55
N SER A 8 3.54 -23.69 -1.69
CA SER A 8 4.28 -23.46 -2.93
C SER A 8 4.85 -22.04 -2.91
N ALA A 9 6.14 -21.92 -2.57
CA ALA A 9 6.89 -20.68 -2.75
C ALA A 9 7.17 -20.48 -4.25
N LEU A 10 6.65 -19.39 -4.83
CA LEU A 10 7.00 -18.97 -6.18
C LEU A 10 8.26 -18.11 -6.10
N SER A 11 9.43 -18.72 -6.28
CA SER A 11 10.70 -18.00 -6.45
C SER A 11 11.00 -17.82 -7.94
N THR A 12 10.75 -16.63 -8.46
CA THR A 12 11.13 -16.25 -9.83
C THR A 12 12.59 -15.77 -9.83
N LEU A 13 13.50 -16.64 -10.28
CA LEU A 13 14.87 -16.27 -10.61
C LEU A 13 14.89 -15.65 -12.02
N VAL A 14 15.15 -14.35 -12.12
CA VAL A 14 15.35 -13.67 -13.42
C VAL A 14 16.83 -13.78 -13.80
N ILE A 15 17.17 -14.68 -14.71
CA ILE A 15 18.50 -14.75 -15.31
C ILE A 15 18.56 -13.76 -16.48
N SER A 16 19.24 -12.63 -16.29
CA SER A 16 19.54 -11.69 -17.39
C SER A 16 20.70 -12.23 -18.23
N ALA A 17 20.43 -12.70 -19.46
CA ALA A 17 21.47 -13.02 -20.43
C ALA A 17 21.57 -11.92 -21.51
N GLY A 18 22.73 -11.26 -21.57
CA GLY A 18 23.09 -10.26 -22.56
C GLY A 18 23.37 -10.83 -23.95
N MET A 19 23.19 -9.94 -24.93
CA MET A 19 23.16 -10.04 -26.41
C MET A 19 24.16 -10.95 -27.15
N ALA A 20 23.70 -11.68 -28.19
CA ALA A 20 24.26 -11.66 -29.57
C ALA A 20 23.45 -12.48 -30.63
N THR A 21 23.42 -11.90 -31.86
CA THR A 21 23.09 -12.37 -33.23
C THR A 21 21.65 -12.69 -33.68
N ALA A 22 21.27 -12.09 -34.82
CA ALA A 22 19.92 -12.08 -35.41
C ALA A 22 19.37 -13.45 -35.89
N GLN A 23 20.19 -14.50 -36.00
CA GLN A 23 19.69 -15.87 -36.23
C GLN A 23 19.04 -16.49 -34.99
N ASN A 24 19.40 -16.01 -33.79
CA ASN A 24 18.77 -16.42 -32.53
C ASN A 24 17.43 -15.75 -32.26
N GLN A 25 16.99 -14.80 -33.09
CA GLN A 25 15.80 -14.02 -32.79
C GLN A 25 14.52 -14.86 -32.93
N ASP A 26 14.43 -15.68 -33.97
CA ASP A 26 13.30 -16.60 -34.17
C ASP A 26 13.26 -17.73 -33.13
N GLU A 27 14.43 -18.26 -32.74
CA GLU A 27 14.51 -19.26 -31.67
C GLU A 27 14.14 -18.66 -30.31
N ARG A 28 14.58 -17.43 -30.04
CA ARG A 28 14.23 -16.70 -28.81
C ARG A 28 12.76 -16.31 -28.78
N VAL A 29 12.16 -15.92 -29.91
CA VAL A 29 10.72 -15.65 -30.02
C VAL A 29 9.91 -16.92 -29.75
N LYS A 30 10.30 -18.06 -30.34
CA LYS A 30 9.65 -19.36 -30.05
C LYS A 30 9.82 -19.77 -28.59
N LEU A 31 10.98 -19.55 -27.99
CA LEU A 31 11.23 -19.84 -26.59
C LEU A 31 10.34 -18.97 -25.68
N LEU A 32 10.22 -17.68 -26.00
CA LEU A 32 9.36 -16.74 -25.28
C LEU A 32 7.87 -17.08 -25.44
N GLU A 33 7.42 -17.47 -26.63
CA GLU A 33 6.05 -17.94 -26.87
C GLU A 33 5.74 -19.20 -26.05
N ASN A 34 6.67 -20.15 -26.01
CA ASN A 34 6.54 -21.36 -25.19
C ASN A 34 6.49 -21.02 -23.70
N GLN A 35 7.31 -20.07 -23.23
CA GLN A 35 7.25 -19.57 -21.86
C GLN A 35 5.93 -18.87 -21.55
N ILE A 36 5.42 -18.01 -22.43
CA ILE A 36 4.13 -17.33 -22.29
C ILE A 36 2.99 -18.35 -22.23
N ASN A 37 3.01 -19.36 -23.10
CA ASN A 37 1.98 -20.40 -23.12
C ASN A 37 2.04 -21.28 -21.87
N ALA A 38 3.24 -21.61 -21.39
CA ALA A 38 3.41 -22.32 -20.12
C ALA A 38 2.92 -21.48 -18.93
N LEU A 39 3.22 -20.18 -18.90
CA LEU A 39 2.73 -19.25 -17.87
C LEU A 39 1.20 -19.13 -17.92
N LYS A 40 0.60 -19.03 -19.12
CA LYS A 40 -0.87 -19.01 -19.29
C LYS A 40 -1.50 -20.30 -18.77
N ALA A 41 -0.93 -21.45 -19.09
CA ALA A 41 -1.42 -22.74 -18.59
C ALA A 41 -1.30 -22.86 -17.07
N GLN A 42 -0.22 -22.34 -16.47
CA GLN A 42 -0.08 -22.25 -15.01
C GLN A 42 -1.10 -21.29 -14.39
N LEU A 43 -1.38 -20.15 -15.04
CA LEU A 43 -2.39 -19.19 -14.59
C LEU A 43 -3.80 -19.80 -14.65
N ASP A 44 -4.11 -20.54 -15.71
CA ASP A 44 -5.40 -21.21 -15.87
C ASP A 44 -5.56 -22.36 -14.87
N GLN A 45 -4.49 -23.12 -14.58
CA GLN A 45 -4.49 -24.10 -13.49
C GLN A 45 -4.66 -23.46 -12.10
N ILE A 46 -4.12 -22.26 -11.87
CA ILE A 46 -4.33 -21.52 -10.62
C ILE A 46 -5.78 -21.02 -10.51
N LYS A 47 -6.39 -20.61 -11.64
CA LYS A 47 -7.81 -20.21 -11.69
C LYS A 47 -8.76 -21.36 -11.41
N ASP A 48 -8.47 -22.55 -11.94
CA ASP A 48 -9.35 -23.71 -11.82
C ASP A 48 -9.04 -24.60 -10.59
N GLY A 49 -7.80 -24.58 -10.08
CA GLY A 49 -7.27 -25.58 -9.15
C GLY A 49 -7.43 -25.30 -7.66
N ASN A 50 -7.83 -24.09 -7.27
CA ASN A 50 -8.21 -23.79 -5.89
C ASN A 50 -9.68 -23.45 -5.89
N ALA A 51 -10.53 -24.41 -5.52
CA ALA A 51 -11.91 -24.13 -5.13
C ALA A 51 -11.86 -23.09 -4.00
N LYS A 52 -11.98 -21.81 -4.39
CA LYS A 52 -12.04 -20.69 -3.47
C LYS A 52 -13.15 -21.04 -2.48
N PRO A 53 -12.89 -21.04 -1.16
CA PRO A 53 -13.93 -21.35 -0.18
C PRO A 53 -15.15 -20.44 -0.43
N ASP A 54 -16.36 -20.92 -0.18
CA ASP A 54 -17.62 -20.31 -0.67
C ASP A 54 -17.81 -18.80 -0.33
N TRP A 55 -17.17 -18.34 0.74
CA TRP A 55 -17.14 -16.92 1.10
C TRP A 55 -16.26 -16.07 0.15
N LEU A 56 -15.24 -16.68 -0.44
CA LEU A 56 -14.30 -16.07 -1.40
C LEU A 56 -14.80 -16.18 -2.86
N SER A 57 -15.64 -17.16 -3.19
CA SER A 57 -16.31 -17.25 -4.51
C SER A 57 -17.37 -16.16 -4.71
N THR A 58 -17.96 -15.69 -3.61
CA THR A 58 -18.87 -14.54 -3.59
C THR A 58 -18.14 -13.25 -3.98
N VAL A 59 -16.86 -13.10 -3.60
CA VAL A 59 -16.01 -11.94 -3.91
C VAL A 59 -15.81 -11.79 -5.43
N ASP A 60 -15.60 -12.87 -6.17
CA ASP A 60 -15.44 -12.83 -7.64
C ASP A 60 -16.70 -12.33 -8.37
N LYS A 61 -17.89 -12.52 -7.80
CA LYS A 61 -19.16 -12.06 -8.38
C LYS A 61 -19.41 -10.56 -8.17
N TYR A 62 -18.79 -9.97 -7.15
CA TYR A 62 -18.84 -8.53 -6.82
C TYR A 62 -17.58 -7.75 -7.24
N GLN A 63 -16.58 -8.43 -7.83
CA GLN A 63 -15.23 -7.94 -8.12
C GLN A 63 -15.10 -6.89 -9.24
N ARG A 64 -16.18 -6.19 -9.63
CA ARG A 64 -16.07 -5.11 -10.64
C ARG A 64 -15.43 -3.82 -10.11
N GLY A 65 -14.65 -3.89 -9.03
CA GLY A 65 -13.99 -2.71 -8.47
C GLY A 65 -13.15 -2.91 -7.23
N LEU A 66 -13.34 -3.99 -6.45
CA LEU A 66 -12.62 -4.21 -5.19
C LEU A 66 -11.18 -4.70 -5.45
N LYS A 67 -10.21 -3.98 -4.91
CA LYS A 67 -8.79 -4.37 -4.86
C LYS A 67 -8.30 -4.27 -3.43
N PHE A 68 -7.41 -5.19 -3.06
CA PHE A 68 -6.70 -5.13 -1.79
C PHE A 68 -5.22 -4.98 -2.08
N ASN A 69 -4.61 -3.93 -1.55
CA ASN A 69 -3.16 -3.85 -1.41
C ASN A 69 -2.82 -4.07 0.06
N PHE A 70 -1.64 -4.63 0.33
CA PHE A 70 -1.16 -4.81 1.68
C PHE A 70 0.36 -4.78 1.67
N TYR A 71 0.94 -4.34 2.79
CA TYR A 71 2.34 -4.56 3.07
C TYR A 71 2.55 -4.76 4.57
N GLY A 72 3.74 -5.21 4.95
CA GLY A 72 4.11 -5.36 6.35
C GLY A 72 5.60 -5.27 6.54
N GLU A 73 6.01 -4.84 7.72
CA GLU A 73 7.40 -4.62 8.09
C GLU A 73 7.69 -5.24 9.46
N MET A 74 8.81 -5.94 9.56
CA MET A 74 9.34 -6.48 10.81
C MET A 74 10.80 -6.05 10.96
N LYS A 75 11.21 -5.69 12.17
CA LYS A 75 12.55 -5.20 12.48
C LYS A 75 13.21 -6.06 13.53
N TRP A 76 14.51 -6.29 13.33
CA TRP A 76 15.41 -6.77 14.37
C TRP A 76 16.40 -5.66 14.69
N ILE A 77 16.39 -5.19 15.93
CA ILE A 77 17.25 -4.13 16.42
C ILE A 77 18.26 -4.76 17.36
N ASN A 78 19.53 -4.74 16.98
CA ASN A 78 20.63 -5.17 17.85
C ASN A 78 21.31 -3.92 18.42
N LYS A 79 21.21 -3.74 19.74
CA LYS A 79 21.78 -2.61 20.46
C LYS A 79 22.35 -3.12 21.77
N GLU A 80 23.67 -3.17 21.90
CA GLU A 80 24.46 -3.64 23.06
C GLU A 80 23.65 -4.01 24.33
N GLY A 81 23.04 -5.21 24.34
CA GLY A 81 22.30 -5.76 25.49
C GLY A 81 20.78 -5.53 25.52
N ALA A 82 20.20 -4.91 24.50
CA ALA A 82 18.79 -4.57 24.36
C ALA A 82 18.27 -4.96 22.96
N ASP A 83 18.50 -6.21 22.58
CA ASP A 83 18.00 -6.74 21.31
C ASP A 83 16.47 -6.79 21.31
N LYS A 84 15.83 -6.21 20.28
CA LYS A 84 14.37 -6.15 20.13
C LYS A 84 13.96 -6.72 18.78
N PHE A 85 13.02 -7.65 18.80
CA PHE A 85 12.19 -7.97 17.64
C PHE A 85 10.95 -7.09 17.68
N ASP A 86 10.66 -6.39 16.58
CA ASP A 86 9.57 -5.44 16.47
C ASP A 86 8.72 -5.77 15.23
N PRO A 87 7.49 -6.29 15.40
CA PRO A 87 6.51 -6.38 14.33
C PRO A 87 6.00 -4.96 14.00
N HIS A 88 6.85 -4.19 13.32
CA HIS A 88 6.77 -2.74 13.22
C HIS A 88 5.44 -2.26 12.67
N ARG A 89 4.95 -2.83 11.57
CA ARG A 89 3.63 -2.49 11.02
C ARG A 89 3.05 -3.54 10.10
N PHE A 90 1.72 -3.59 10.05
CA PHE A 90 0.91 -4.31 9.08
C PHE A 90 -0.14 -3.37 8.51
N VAL A 91 -0.16 -3.23 7.20
CA VAL A 91 -1.03 -2.26 6.50
C VAL A 91 -1.92 -2.97 5.50
N LEU A 92 -3.21 -2.63 5.53
CA LEU A 92 -4.21 -3.10 4.59
C LEU A 92 -4.90 -1.91 3.92
N ILE A 93 -4.85 -1.89 2.59
CA ILE A 93 -5.35 -0.78 1.77
C ILE A 93 -6.44 -1.30 0.81
N PRO A 94 -7.69 -1.47 1.28
CA PRO A 94 -8.80 -1.76 0.40
C PRO A 94 -9.15 -0.54 -0.47
N SER A 95 -9.37 -0.78 -1.76
CA SER A 95 -9.92 0.22 -2.69
C SER A 95 -11.07 -0.36 -3.49
N TYR A 96 -12.06 0.47 -3.82
CA TYR A 96 -13.25 0.04 -4.55
C TYR A 96 -13.64 1.04 -5.63
N LYS A 97 -13.74 0.56 -6.88
CA LYS A 97 -14.30 1.34 -7.99
C LYS A 97 -15.82 1.50 -7.82
N LEU A 98 -16.25 2.64 -7.30
CA LEU A 98 -17.67 3.00 -7.11
C LEU A 98 -18.37 3.30 -8.45
N SER A 99 -17.66 3.89 -9.40
CA SER A 99 -18.12 4.15 -10.77
C SER A 99 -16.94 4.27 -11.73
N ASP A 100 -17.19 4.53 -13.01
CA ASP A 100 -16.11 4.76 -13.97
C ASP A 100 -15.18 5.93 -13.63
N ARG A 101 -15.65 6.85 -12.77
CA ARG A 101 -14.94 8.07 -12.40
C ARG A 101 -14.74 8.22 -10.89
N ALA A 102 -15.14 7.22 -10.09
CA ALA A 102 -15.12 7.33 -8.63
C ALA A 102 -14.47 6.10 -8.02
N THR A 103 -13.44 6.32 -7.21
CA THR A 103 -12.72 5.27 -6.50
C THR A 103 -12.72 5.60 -5.01
N PHE A 104 -13.14 4.64 -4.19
CA PHE A 104 -12.98 4.70 -2.74
C PHE A 104 -11.64 4.09 -2.35
N ILE A 105 -10.92 4.75 -1.43
CA ILE A 105 -9.65 4.31 -0.87
C ILE A 105 -9.77 4.33 0.65
N SER A 106 -9.30 3.27 1.29
CA SER A 106 -9.06 3.27 2.73
C SER A 106 -7.75 2.56 3.04
N GLU A 107 -7.12 2.95 4.14
CA GLU A 107 -5.89 2.37 4.67
C GLU A 107 -6.06 2.18 6.17
N ILE A 108 -5.75 0.97 6.63
CA ILE A 108 -5.75 0.60 8.04
C ILE A 108 -4.35 0.08 8.36
N GLU A 109 -3.74 0.64 9.39
CA GLU A 109 -2.41 0.25 9.86
C GLU A 109 -2.49 -0.29 11.30
N ILE A 110 -1.74 -1.35 11.58
CA ILE A 110 -1.49 -1.87 12.92
C ILE A 110 0.02 -1.78 13.16
N GLU A 111 0.44 -0.97 14.11
CA GLU A 111 1.84 -0.82 14.50
C GLU A 111 2.22 -1.70 15.70
N HIS A 112 3.52 -1.97 15.83
CA HIS A 112 4.18 -2.61 16.99
C HIS A 112 3.49 -3.88 17.54
N GLY A 113 2.81 -4.62 16.67
CA GLY A 113 2.19 -5.91 16.98
C GLY A 113 0.79 -5.84 17.57
N GLY A 114 0.22 -4.65 17.79
CA GLY A 114 -1.16 -4.48 18.22
C GLY A 114 -1.36 -3.32 19.20
N VAL A 115 -2.60 -3.21 19.69
CA VAL A 115 -3.03 -2.23 20.70
C VAL A 115 -3.37 -2.97 21.99
N ASP A 116 -3.11 -2.34 23.12
CA ASP A 116 -3.52 -2.80 24.45
C ASP A 116 -4.39 -1.74 25.15
N ASP A 117 -5.28 -2.18 26.05
CA ASP A 117 -6.19 -1.31 26.80
C ASP A 117 -5.63 -0.93 28.19
N THR A 118 -4.42 -1.39 28.51
CA THR A 118 -3.76 -1.18 29.79
C THR A 118 -2.36 -0.59 29.66
N ASP A 119 -2.03 0.33 30.57
CA ASP A 119 -0.66 0.82 30.76
C ASP A 119 0.29 -0.34 31.10
N GLY A 120 1.30 -0.56 30.25
CA GLY A 120 2.25 -1.65 30.41
C GLY A 120 1.71 -3.02 29.98
N GLY A 121 0.66 -3.04 29.17
CA GLY A 121 0.13 -4.22 28.51
C GLY A 121 1.12 -4.92 27.58
N ARG A 122 0.66 -5.97 26.91
CA ARG A 122 1.46 -6.79 25.99
C ARG A 122 1.90 -6.00 24.75
N PHE A 123 1.10 -5.04 24.29
CA PHE A 123 1.36 -4.28 23.08
C PHE A 123 1.43 -2.78 23.37
N ASP A 124 2.36 -2.11 22.71
CA ASP A 124 2.61 -0.66 22.79
C ASP A 124 2.34 0.06 21.46
N GLY A 125 1.63 -0.61 20.54
CA GLY A 125 1.35 -0.10 19.20
C GLY A 125 -0.02 0.53 19.03
N GLU A 126 -0.29 0.94 17.79
CA GLU A 126 -1.46 1.72 17.42
C GLU A 126 -2.27 1.01 16.32
N LEU A 127 -3.58 1.26 16.31
CA LEU A 127 -4.49 0.87 15.22
C LEU A 127 -5.01 2.16 14.61
N GLU A 128 -4.62 2.42 13.38
CA GLU A 128 -4.85 3.69 12.72
C GLU A 128 -5.66 3.54 11.44
N VAL A 129 -6.50 4.54 11.15
CA VAL A 129 -7.16 4.70 9.86
C VAL A 129 -6.54 5.92 9.19
N GLU A 130 -5.44 5.71 8.47
CA GLU A 130 -4.69 6.80 7.86
C GLU A 130 -5.37 7.38 6.62
N GLN A 131 -6.14 6.54 5.91
CA GLN A 131 -6.85 6.95 4.71
C GLN A 131 -8.29 6.44 4.73
N PHE A 132 -9.21 7.33 4.37
CA PHE A 132 -10.62 7.05 4.19
C PHE A 132 -11.27 8.16 3.36
N TYR A 133 -11.29 8.02 2.03
CA TYR A 133 -11.82 9.04 1.12
C TYR A 133 -12.28 8.45 -0.21
N ILE A 134 -12.93 9.28 -1.03
CA ILE A 134 -13.29 8.99 -2.41
C ILE A 134 -12.55 9.97 -3.32
N ASP A 135 -11.84 9.45 -4.32
CA ASP A 135 -11.34 10.24 -5.43
C ASP A 135 -12.35 10.18 -6.59
N TYR A 136 -12.84 11.35 -6.99
CA TYR A 136 -13.76 11.52 -8.12
C TYR A 136 -13.08 12.29 -9.26
N GLU A 137 -12.87 11.63 -10.39
CA GLU A 137 -12.29 12.21 -11.59
C GLU A 137 -13.26 13.22 -12.20
N VAL A 138 -13.04 14.52 -12.00
CA VAL A 138 -13.87 15.61 -12.54
C VAL A 138 -13.62 15.82 -14.03
N ASN A 139 -12.39 15.58 -14.48
CA ASN A 139 -11.95 15.48 -15.87
C ASN A 139 -10.52 14.90 -15.90
N ASP A 140 -9.93 14.79 -17.10
CA ASP A 140 -8.62 14.18 -17.32
C ASP A 140 -7.45 14.89 -16.58
N TRP A 141 -7.65 16.10 -16.07
CA TRP A 141 -6.61 16.91 -15.41
C TRP A 141 -6.96 17.31 -13.97
N ALA A 142 -8.11 16.89 -13.45
CA ALA A 142 -8.57 17.22 -12.12
C ALA A 142 -9.37 16.08 -11.50
N THR A 143 -8.89 15.63 -10.36
CA THR A 143 -9.57 14.71 -9.45
C THR A 143 -9.92 15.47 -8.18
N TRP A 144 -11.18 15.39 -7.77
CA TRP A 144 -11.63 15.87 -6.48
C TRP A 144 -11.52 14.75 -5.45
N ARG A 145 -10.78 14.99 -4.37
CA ARG A 145 -10.76 14.14 -3.19
C ARG A 145 -11.86 14.59 -2.24
N SER A 146 -12.81 13.71 -1.97
CA SER A 146 -13.95 13.96 -1.08
C SER A 146 -13.50 14.35 0.32
N LEU A 147 -14.42 14.93 1.10
CA LEU A 147 -14.18 15.07 2.53
C LEU A 147 -13.96 13.68 3.14
N GLY A 148 -12.84 13.52 3.84
CA GLY A 148 -12.39 12.25 4.38
C GLY A 148 -11.05 12.42 5.10
N ILE A 149 -10.44 11.32 5.51
CA ILE A 149 -9.11 11.31 6.13
C ILE A 149 -8.10 10.96 5.04
N SER A 150 -7.05 11.76 4.87
CA SER A 150 -6.00 11.50 3.88
C SER A 150 -4.67 12.06 4.37
N LEU A 151 -3.59 11.44 3.92
CA LEU A 151 -2.24 12.01 4.00
C LEU A 151 -2.23 13.40 3.37
N ILE A 152 -1.63 14.37 4.07
CA ILE A 152 -1.46 15.74 3.58
C ILE A 152 -0.43 15.74 2.43
N PRO A 153 -0.71 16.35 1.26
CA PRO A 153 0.17 16.27 0.08
C PRO A 153 1.38 17.22 0.19
N VAL A 154 2.18 17.07 1.24
CA VAL A 154 3.38 17.85 1.51
C VAL A 154 4.61 16.94 1.47
N GLY A 155 5.46 17.16 0.47
CA GLY A 155 6.65 16.34 0.26
C GLY A 155 6.33 14.95 -0.28
N THR A 156 7.28 14.37 -1.01
CA THR A 156 7.11 13.04 -1.61
C THR A 156 6.93 11.98 -0.53
N ILE A 157 7.77 12.00 0.51
CA ILE A 157 7.78 10.95 1.53
C ILE A 157 6.50 10.95 2.39
N ASN A 158 5.75 12.05 2.54
CA ASN A 158 4.50 11.97 3.30
C ASN A 158 3.44 11.12 2.58
N GLN A 159 3.32 11.31 1.26
CA GLN A 159 2.42 10.54 0.40
C GLN A 159 2.91 9.10 0.14
N TYR A 160 4.22 8.90 0.29
CA TYR A 160 4.94 7.68 -0.03
C TYR A 160 5.83 7.28 1.15
N HIS A 161 5.20 7.07 2.31
CA HIS A 161 5.89 6.80 3.58
C HIS A 161 6.14 5.30 3.81
N GLU A 162 5.82 4.49 2.80
CA GLU A 162 6.07 3.05 2.70
C GLU A 162 7.59 2.75 2.62
N PRO A 163 8.06 1.65 3.22
CA PRO A 163 9.48 1.39 3.43
C PRO A 163 10.28 1.04 2.16
N ASP A 164 9.62 0.69 1.07
CA ASP A 164 10.25 0.46 -0.24
C ASP A 164 10.63 1.76 -0.98
N LEU A 165 10.19 2.92 -0.47
CA LEU A 165 10.35 4.22 -1.11
C LEU A 165 11.50 5.06 -0.52
N PHE A 166 12.27 4.51 0.43
CA PHE A 166 13.49 5.13 0.94
C PHE A 166 14.65 4.13 1.10
N TYR A 167 15.88 4.60 0.91
CA TYR A 167 17.08 3.75 0.85
C TYR A 167 17.59 3.23 2.21
N SER A 168 16.89 3.50 3.30
CA SER A 168 17.32 3.20 4.68
C SER A 168 16.28 2.39 5.45
N VAL A 169 16.65 1.82 6.60
CA VAL A 169 15.72 1.09 7.48
C VAL A 169 14.65 2.00 8.10
N HIS A 170 14.93 3.29 8.20
CA HIS A 170 14.02 4.31 8.71
C HIS A 170 13.91 5.46 7.73
N ARG A 171 12.81 6.24 7.81
CA ARG A 171 12.64 7.46 7.02
C ARG A 171 13.81 8.44 7.26
N PRO A 172 14.24 9.21 6.25
CA PRO A 172 15.33 10.17 6.42
C PRO A 172 15.05 11.19 7.53
N VAL A 173 16.08 11.58 8.27
CA VAL A 173 16.02 12.51 9.42
C VAL A 173 15.28 13.82 9.08
N MET A 174 15.45 14.32 7.86
CA MET A 174 14.74 15.51 7.36
C MET A 174 13.21 15.34 7.40
N TYR A 175 12.70 14.19 6.97
CA TYR A 175 11.27 13.87 6.96
C TYR A 175 10.75 13.38 8.31
N LYS A 176 11.65 13.15 9.27
CA LYS A 176 11.27 12.89 10.66
C LYS A 176 11.04 14.18 11.45
N TYR A 177 11.83 15.23 11.20
CA TYR A 177 11.86 16.40 12.07
C TYR A 177 11.49 17.73 11.40
N ILE A 178 11.54 17.83 10.07
CA ILE A 178 11.36 19.12 9.38
C ILE A 178 10.14 19.09 8.46
N VAL A 179 10.04 18.07 7.60
CA VAL A 179 8.84 17.86 6.77
C VAL A 179 8.05 16.73 7.41
N PRO A 180 6.85 16.98 7.99
CA PRO A 180 6.05 15.92 8.58
C PRO A 180 5.83 14.78 7.57
N SER A 181 6.11 13.55 7.98
CA SER A 181 5.80 12.33 7.24
C SER A 181 4.80 11.48 8.05
N SER A 182 4.05 10.59 7.39
CA SER A 182 2.89 9.88 7.96
C SER A 182 1.84 10.81 8.60
N TRP A 183 1.75 12.04 8.12
CA TRP A 183 0.77 13.00 8.60
C TRP A 183 -0.49 12.95 7.74
N PHE A 184 -1.59 12.50 8.35
CA PHE A 184 -2.93 12.48 7.78
C PHE A 184 -3.90 13.34 8.60
N GLU A 185 -4.89 13.93 7.93
CA GLU A 185 -5.93 14.73 8.57
C GLU A 185 -7.26 14.67 7.82
N PRO A 186 -8.36 15.01 8.49
CA PRO A 186 -9.62 15.32 7.83
C PRO A 186 -9.47 16.50 6.86
N GLY A 187 -9.80 16.28 5.60
CA GLY A 187 -9.72 17.32 4.58
C GLY A 187 -10.39 16.94 3.26
N THR A 188 -10.30 17.86 2.30
CA THR A 188 -10.77 17.70 0.92
C THR A 188 -9.89 18.53 0.00
N GLY A 189 -9.80 18.14 -1.27
CA GLY A 189 -8.96 18.89 -2.19
C GLY A 189 -9.07 18.45 -3.63
N PHE A 190 -8.22 19.04 -4.45
CA PHE A 190 -8.07 18.72 -5.87
C PHE A 190 -6.62 18.37 -6.17
N HIS A 191 -6.42 17.38 -7.01
CA HIS A 191 -5.11 17.04 -7.54
C HIS A 191 -5.21 16.63 -9.00
N GLY A 192 -4.09 16.70 -9.72
CA GLY A 192 -4.00 16.29 -11.11
C GLY A 192 -2.76 16.84 -11.81
N ASP A 193 -2.72 16.67 -13.12
CA ASP A 193 -1.62 17.11 -13.98
C ASP A 193 -2.02 18.34 -14.79
N ILE A 194 -1.09 19.27 -15.00
CA ILE A 194 -1.33 20.47 -15.81
C ILE A 194 -1.15 20.12 -17.29
N PRO A 195 -2.21 20.11 -18.13
CA PRO A 195 -2.11 19.58 -19.50
C PRO A 195 -1.16 20.33 -20.42
N SER A 196 -0.90 21.60 -20.11
CA SER A 196 -0.01 22.47 -20.89
C SER A 196 1.47 22.32 -20.54
N VAL A 197 1.82 21.59 -19.47
CA VAL A 197 3.19 21.45 -18.98
C VAL A 197 3.47 20.00 -18.61
N ASP A 198 4.28 19.33 -19.42
CA ASP A 198 4.65 17.94 -19.20
C ASP A 198 5.39 17.75 -17.86
N GLY A 199 4.99 16.73 -17.10
CA GLY A 199 5.55 16.38 -15.80
C GLY A 199 5.19 17.31 -14.63
N LEU A 200 4.29 18.30 -14.82
CA LEU A 200 3.87 19.20 -13.76
C LEU A 200 2.52 18.79 -13.17
N SER A 201 2.56 18.27 -11.94
CA SER A 201 1.37 17.94 -11.15
C SER A 201 1.10 19.01 -10.08
N TYR A 202 -0.16 19.12 -9.66
CA TYR A 202 -0.59 20.01 -8.58
C TYR A 202 -1.42 19.26 -7.54
N ASN A 203 -1.38 19.76 -6.30
CA ASN A 203 -2.23 19.35 -5.20
C ASN A 203 -2.68 20.60 -4.45
N ILE A 204 -3.99 20.75 -4.28
CA ILE A 204 -4.62 21.83 -3.50
C ILE A 204 -5.49 21.15 -2.46
N TYR A 205 -5.15 21.31 -1.18
CA TYR A 205 -5.82 20.59 -0.11
C TYR A 205 -6.24 21.56 0.99
N ALA A 206 -7.49 21.46 1.43
CA ALA A 206 -8.02 22.14 2.60
C ALA A 206 -8.18 21.11 3.71
N SER A 207 -7.54 21.37 4.84
CA SER A 207 -7.49 20.45 5.99
C SER A 207 -7.83 21.19 7.28
N SER A 208 -8.21 20.44 8.33
CA SER A 208 -8.31 20.97 9.70
C SER A 208 -7.01 21.58 10.21
N GLY A 209 -5.86 21.11 9.70
CA GLY A 209 -4.54 21.64 9.99
C GLY A 209 -3.96 21.17 11.32
N LEU A 210 -2.64 21.31 11.44
CA LEU A 210 -1.89 21.00 12.65
C LEU A 210 -2.15 22.08 13.70
N THR A 211 -2.85 21.77 14.79
CA THR A 211 -2.94 22.67 15.95
C THR A 211 -2.13 22.09 17.10
N SER A 212 -1.54 22.96 17.93
CA SER A 212 -0.84 22.53 19.15
C SER A 212 -1.77 21.88 20.19
N ALA A 213 -3.08 21.93 19.99
CA ALA A 213 -4.11 21.30 20.83
C ALA A 213 -4.73 20.05 20.17
N THR A 214 -4.45 19.79 18.89
CA THR A 214 -5.08 18.73 18.08
C THR A 214 -4.04 18.01 17.22
N GLY A 215 -2.93 17.62 17.83
CA GLY A 215 -2.28 16.40 17.38
C GLY A 215 -3.27 15.28 17.66
N VAL A 216 -4.05 14.91 16.63
CA VAL A 216 -5.23 14.04 16.72
C VAL A 216 -6.42 14.76 17.39
N SER A 217 -7.64 14.51 16.88
CA SER A 217 -8.90 14.85 17.53
C SER A 217 -8.84 14.59 19.04
N GLU A 218 -9.44 15.47 19.85
CA GLU A 218 -9.67 15.33 21.31
C GLU A 218 -9.40 13.91 21.83
N THR A 219 -8.19 13.65 22.32
CA THR A 219 -8.06 12.70 23.41
C THR A 219 -8.55 13.45 24.63
N ASP A 220 -9.81 13.21 24.99
CA ASP A 220 -10.24 13.40 26.36
C ASP A 220 -9.15 12.79 27.26
N GLY A 221 -8.50 13.67 28.02
CA GLY A 221 -7.38 13.35 28.92
C GLY A 221 -7.84 12.47 30.07
N GLY A 222 -8.13 11.21 29.75
CA GLY A 222 -8.62 10.17 30.64
C GLY A 222 -8.38 8.79 30.02
N TRP A 223 -7.12 8.53 29.68
CA TRP A 223 -6.54 7.18 29.66
C TRP A 223 -5.35 7.22 30.61
#